data_AF-A0A560FXQ9-F1
#
_entry.id   AF-A0A560FXQ9-F1
#
_cell.length_a   1.000
_cell.length_b   1.000
_cell.length_c   1.000
_cell.angle_alpha   90.00
_cell.angle_beta   90.00
_cell.angle_gamma   90.00
#
_symmetry.space_group_name_H-M   'P 1'
#
loop_
_entity.id
_entity.type
_entity.pdbx_description
1 polymer ?
#
loop_
_entity_poly.entity_id
_entity_poly.type
_entity_poly.pdbx_seq_one_letter_code
_entity_poly.pdbx_strand_id
1 'polypeptide(L)'
;MIRLLTALILGCLAWTAAIAPARAATARNTIGLKATVVTACTVDVTDLGVALDVVGGETKRQVGSVVENCNDAKGYTITVNSANNGKLQSGKNTVTFTTLYDGTTGNGSGSVSVTRSKATFAKTAAVAVTIAGNAKTIAGNYTDTLTITIKAK
;
A
#
# COMPACT_ATOMS: atom_id res chain seq x y z
N MET A 1 105.08 -50.11 0.55
CA MET A 1 105.40 -48.89 1.34
C MET A 1 104.09 -48.11 1.47
N ILE A 2 103.29 -48.35 2.53
CA ILE A 2 103.13 -47.46 3.72
C ILE A 2 102.68 -46.05 3.25
N ARG A 3 101.42 -45.58 3.40
CA ARG A 3 100.65 -45.27 4.65
C ARG A 3 99.13 -45.21 4.38
N LEU A 4 98.30 -45.96 5.11
CA LEU A 4 97.30 -45.50 6.10
C LEU A 4 96.95 -44.00 6.12
N LEU A 5 95.66 -43.67 5.95
CA LEU A 5 94.86 -42.86 6.88
C LEU A 5 93.36 -42.89 6.54
N THR A 6 92.63 -43.57 7.43
CA THR A 6 91.23 -43.43 7.87
C THR A 6 90.48 -42.13 7.54
N ALA A 7 89.22 -42.25 7.08
CA ALA A 7 88.09 -41.50 7.62
C ALA A 7 86.75 -42.17 7.26
N LEU A 8 86.19 -42.86 8.26
CA LEU A 8 84.81 -43.34 8.34
C LEU A 8 83.88 -42.14 8.57
N ILE A 9 82.94 -41.85 7.68
CA ILE A 9 81.74 -41.05 8.02
C ILE A 9 80.51 -41.69 7.37
N LEU A 10 79.83 -42.48 8.19
CA LEU A 10 78.47 -42.96 7.98
C LEU A 10 77.53 -41.77 8.24
N GLY A 11 77.10 -41.08 7.18
CA GLY A 11 76.28 -39.87 7.26
C GLY A 11 74.90 -40.08 6.65
N CYS A 12 73.92 -40.34 7.50
CA CYS A 12 72.50 -40.51 7.20
C CYS A 12 71.96 -39.49 6.17
N LEU A 13 71.34 -39.95 5.08
CA LEU A 13 70.51 -39.10 4.22
C LEU A 13 69.28 -38.64 5.02
N ALA A 14 69.37 -37.47 5.65
CA ALA A 14 68.23 -36.81 6.25
C ALA A 14 67.39 -36.15 5.14
N TRP A 15 66.35 -36.84 4.67
CA TRP A 15 65.23 -36.20 3.98
C TRP A 15 64.54 -35.25 4.96
N THR A 16 64.93 -33.98 4.94
CA THR A 16 64.19 -32.91 5.60
C THR A 16 62.90 -32.67 4.82
N ALA A 17 61.85 -33.43 5.15
CA ALA A 17 60.50 -33.11 4.73
C ALA A 17 60.16 -31.72 5.30
N ALA A 18 60.20 -30.69 4.46
CA ALA A 18 59.75 -29.36 4.81
C ALA A 18 58.25 -29.44 5.13
N ILE A 19 57.91 -29.45 6.42
CA ILE A 19 56.53 -29.33 6.89
C ILE A 19 56.13 -27.88 6.65
N ALA A 20 55.68 -27.57 5.43
CA ALA A 20 55.04 -26.29 5.17
C ALA A 20 53.81 -26.18 6.09
N PRO A 21 53.59 -25.06 6.80
CA PRO A 21 52.39 -24.92 7.61
C PRO A 21 51.18 -25.00 6.66
N ALA A 22 50.34 -26.00 6.88
CA ALA A 22 49.09 -26.14 6.14
C ALA A 22 48.25 -24.88 6.42
N ARG A 23 48.19 -23.97 5.45
CA ARG A 23 47.29 -22.81 5.53
C ARG A 23 45.87 -23.37 5.52
N ALA A 24 45.11 -23.14 6.59
CA ALA A 24 43.71 -23.57 6.66
C ALA A 24 42.96 -23.01 5.43
N ALA A 25 42.52 -23.90 4.55
CA ALA A 25 41.75 -23.53 3.37
C ALA A 25 40.30 -23.29 3.78
N THR A 26 39.88 -22.02 3.85
CA THR A 26 38.48 -21.69 4.13
C THR A 26 37.66 -21.86 2.87
N ALA A 27 36.89 -22.94 2.78
CA ALA A 27 35.89 -23.12 1.73
C ALA A 27 34.63 -22.30 2.07
N ARG A 28 34.17 -21.46 1.14
CA ARG A 28 32.96 -20.64 1.31
C ARG A 28 32.03 -20.85 0.13
N ASN A 29 30.85 -21.39 0.40
CA ASN A 29 29.74 -21.49 -0.54
C ASN A 29 28.59 -20.64 -0.02
N THR A 30 27.73 -20.14 -0.93
CA THR A 30 26.54 -19.37 -0.58
C THR A 30 25.30 -20.01 -1.17
N ILE A 31 24.18 -19.87 -0.46
CA ILE A 31 22.85 -20.24 -0.94
C ILE A 31 22.07 -18.93 -1.12
N GLY A 32 21.57 -18.69 -2.33
CA GLY A 32 20.72 -17.55 -2.61
C GLY A 32 19.26 -17.87 -2.29
N LEU A 33 18.63 -17.05 -1.45
CA LEU A 33 17.18 -17.09 -1.21
C LEU A 33 16.51 -15.99 -2.04
N LYS A 34 15.37 -16.31 -2.68
CA LYS A 34 14.60 -15.36 -3.49
C LYS A 34 13.11 -15.47 -3.17
N ALA A 35 12.43 -14.33 -3.13
CA ALA A 35 10.99 -14.22 -3.00
C ALA A 35 10.48 -13.02 -3.81
N THR A 36 9.21 -13.04 -4.20
CA THR A 36 8.53 -11.94 -4.91
C THR A 36 7.20 -11.67 -4.25
N VAL A 37 6.90 -10.39 -4.02
CA VAL A 37 5.60 -9.92 -3.54
C VAL A 37 4.97 -9.10 -4.65
N VAL A 38 3.77 -9.49 -5.09
CA VAL A 38 3.01 -8.77 -6.12
C VAL A 38 2.28 -7.58 -5.49
N THR A 39 2.18 -6.47 -6.21
CA THR A 39 1.40 -5.31 -5.78
C THR A 39 -0.08 -5.68 -5.69
N ALA A 40 -0.69 -5.39 -4.54
CA ALA A 40 -2.09 -5.68 -4.25
C ALA A 40 -2.69 -4.53 -3.44
N CYS A 41 -3.84 -4.02 -3.89
CA CYS A 41 -4.59 -2.98 -3.21
C CYS A 41 -6.08 -3.34 -3.21
N THR A 42 -6.73 -3.19 -2.06
CA THR A 42 -8.16 -3.49 -1.86
C THR A 42 -8.82 -2.35 -1.10
N VAL A 43 -10.12 -2.19 -1.37
CA VAL A 43 -11.02 -1.34 -0.59
C VAL A 43 -12.20 -2.19 -0.15
N ASP A 44 -12.55 -2.09 1.11
CA ASP A 44 -13.81 -2.59 1.65
C ASP A 44 -14.68 -1.39 2.01
N VAL A 45 -15.93 -1.40 1.57
CA VAL A 45 -16.84 -0.25 1.67
C VAL A 45 -18.04 -0.63 2.53
N THR A 46 -18.24 0.13 3.60
CA THR A 46 -19.44 0.02 4.44
C THR A 46 -20.36 1.19 4.12
N ASP A 47 -21.56 0.87 3.62
CA ASP A 47 -22.68 1.80 3.54
C ASP A 47 -23.39 1.86 4.91
N LEU A 48 -23.58 3.05 5.45
CA LEU A 48 -24.27 3.24 6.73
C LEU A 48 -25.81 3.33 6.57
N GLY A 49 -26.33 3.43 5.34
CA GLY A 49 -27.78 3.48 5.08
C GLY A 49 -28.47 4.68 5.73
N VAL A 50 -27.75 5.79 5.92
CA VAL A 50 -28.29 6.97 6.59
C VAL A 50 -29.32 7.68 5.71
N ALA A 51 -30.47 8.03 6.28
CA ALA A 51 -31.38 8.97 5.66
C ALA A 51 -30.76 10.37 5.68
N LEU A 52 -30.85 11.09 4.56
CA LEU A 52 -30.32 12.44 4.39
C LEU A 52 -31.46 13.45 4.41
N ASP A 53 -31.30 14.52 5.18
CA ASP A 53 -32.23 15.65 5.16
C ASP A 53 -31.88 16.63 4.03
N VAL A 54 -32.62 16.54 2.93
CA VAL A 54 -32.46 17.46 1.78
C VAL A 54 -33.24 18.77 1.93
N VAL A 55 -34.08 18.89 2.96
CA VAL A 55 -34.90 20.08 3.24
C VAL A 55 -34.17 20.99 4.23
N GLY A 56 -33.74 20.43 5.36
CA GLY A 56 -32.89 21.12 6.35
C GLY A 56 -31.42 21.19 5.97
N GLY A 57 -30.96 20.27 5.12
CA GLY A 57 -29.57 20.16 4.69
C GLY A 57 -28.72 19.29 5.63
N GLU A 58 -27.49 19.03 5.20
CA GLU A 58 -26.54 18.16 5.89
C GLU A 58 -25.17 18.83 5.91
N THR A 59 -24.46 18.77 7.03
CA THR A 59 -23.08 19.27 7.14
C THR A 59 -22.15 18.12 7.51
N LYS A 60 -21.28 17.72 6.57
CA LYS A 60 -20.31 16.64 6.76
C LYS A 60 -20.97 15.38 7.35
N ARG A 61 -22.18 15.06 6.91
CA ARG A 61 -22.93 13.89 7.35
C ARG A 61 -22.22 12.65 6.85
N GLN A 62 -21.75 11.81 7.77
CA GLN A 62 -21.11 10.56 7.40
C GLN A 62 -22.14 9.59 6.82
N VAL A 63 -21.85 9.06 5.64
CA VAL A 63 -22.70 8.12 4.88
C VAL A 63 -22.07 6.75 4.73
N GLY A 64 -20.76 6.63 4.96
CA GLY A 64 -20.04 5.38 4.81
C GLY A 64 -18.68 5.39 5.48
N SER A 65 -18.01 4.25 5.41
CA SER A 65 -16.59 4.11 5.73
C SER A 65 -15.91 3.19 4.72
N VAL A 66 -14.60 3.36 4.59
CA VAL A 66 -13.75 2.57 3.70
C VAL A 66 -12.55 2.05 4.47
N VAL A 67 -12.25 0.76 4.33
CA VAL A 67 -10.98 0.17 4.77
C VAL A 67 -10.06 0.03 3.56
N GLU A 68 -8.96 0.76 3.59
CA GLU A 68 -7.92 0.79 2.56
C GLU A 68 -6.79 -0.19 2.92
N ASN A 69 -6.40 -1.05 1.98
CA ASN A 69 -5.18 -1.85 2.05
C ASN A 69 -4.41 -1.70 0.74
N CYS A 70 -3.11 -1.40 0.79
CA CYS A 70 -2.27 -1.32 -0.40
C CYS A 70 -0.80 -1.47 -0.03
N ASN A 71 -0.12 -2.44 -0.65
CA ASN A 71 1.27 -2.78 -0.35
C ASN A 71 2.30 -2.04 -1.24
N ASP A 72 1.87 -1.10 -2.08
CA ASP A 72 2.77 -0.34 -2.93
C ASP A 72 3.58 0.70 -2.12
N ALA A 73 4.91 0.57 -2.13
CA ALA A 73 5.82 1.47 -1.44
C ALA A 73 5.74 2.93 -1.94
N LYS A 74 5.35 3.17 -3.20
CA LYS A 74 5.11 4.51 -3.75
C LYS A 74 3.79 5.13 -3.28
N GLY A 75 2.95 4.33 -2.63
CA GLY A 75 1.61 4.68 -2.19
C GLY A 75 0.56 4.47 -3.27
N TYR A 76 -0.57 5.15 -3.13
CA TYR A 76 -1.76 4.91 -3.96
C TYR A 76 -2.66 6.14 -3.97
N THR A 77 -3.67 6.11 -4.84
CA THR A 77 -4.73 7.11 -4.92
C THR A 77 -6.08 6.45 -4.67
N ILE A 78 -6.89 7.07 -3.82
CA ILE A 78 -8.33 6.80 -3.69
C ILE A 78 -9.09 7.84 -4.48
N THR A 79 -10.05 7.41 -5.30
CA THR A 79 -11.03 8.29 -5.92
C THR A 79 -12.42 7.88 -5.50
N VAL A 80 -13.25 8.86 -5.11
CA VAL A 80 -14.69 8.69 -4.95
C VAL A 80 -15.35 9.44 -6.10
N ASN A 81 -16.29 8.79 -6.80
CA ASN A 81 -17.04 9.40 -7.89
C ASN A 81 -18.53 9.15 -7.73
N SER A 82 -19.31 10.21 -7.87
CA SER A 82 -20.77 10.17 -7.97
C SER A 82 -21.20 9.73 -9.38
N ALA A 83 -22.18 8.82 -9.45
CA ALA A 83 -22.80 8.43 -10.71
C ALA A 83 -23.57 9.59 -11.37
N ASN A 84 -24.07 10.52 -10.56
CA ASN A 84 -24.91 11.64 -10.99
C ASN A 84 -24.22 13.01 -10.90
N ASN A 85 -22.89 13.05 -10.92
CA ASN A 85 -22.09 14.28 -10.87
C ASN A 85 -22.43 15.19 -9.68
N GLY A 86 -22.52 14.62 -8.48
CA GLY A 86 -22.75 15.33 -7.23
C GLY A 86 -24.21 15.73 -7.04
N LYS A 87 -25.14 14.95 -7.59
CA LYS A 87 -26.58 15.22 -7.48
C LYS A 87 -27.34 13.97 -7.06
N LEU A 88 -28.08 14.05 -5.97
CA LEU A 88 -29.15 13.09 -5.71
C LEU A 88 -30.29 13.35 -6.70
N GLN A 89 -30.84 12.30 -7.31
CA GLN A 89 -31.87 12.40 -8.34
C GLN A 89 -33.18 11.73 -7.93
N SER A 90 -34.29 12.42 -8.21
CA SER A 90 -35.66 11.92 -8.07
C SER A 90 -36.43 12.31 -9.34
N GLY A 91 -36.48 11.39 -10.31
CA GLY A 91 -36.99 11.68 -11.65
C GLY A 91 -36.21 12.83 -12.31
N LYS A 92 -36.88 13.94 -12.62
CA LYS A 92 -36.24 15.16 -13.18
C LYS A 92 -35.70 16.12 -12.12
N ASN A 93 -36.03 15.90 -10.85
CA ASN A 93 -35.63 16.77 -9.76
C ASN A 93 -34.25 16.36 -9.23
N THR A 94 -33.43 17.33 -8.84
CA THR A 94 -32.08 17.08 -8.34
C THR A 94 -31.77 17.89 -7.09
N VAL A 95 -30.96 17.32 -6.19
CA VAL A 95 -30.37 18.02 -5.05
C VAL A 95 -28.85 17.86 -5.12
N THR A 96 -28.13 18.97 -5.17
CA THR A 96 -26.66 18.97 -5.23
C THR A 96 -26.07 18.62 -3.87
N PHE A 97 -24.99 17.84 -3.86
CA PHE A 97 -24.20 17.56 -2.68
C PHE A 97 -22.71 17.63 -2.99
N THR A 98 -21.91 17.91 -1.96
CA THR A 98 -20.45 17.82 -2.02
C THR A 98 -19.98 16.60 -1.26
N THR A 99 -19.13 15.78 -1.87
CA THR A 99 -18.55 14.59 -1.21
C THR A 99 -17.32 14.99 -0.41
N LEU A 100 -17.10 14.31 0.70
CA LEU A 100 -15.86 14.36 1.48
C LEU A 100 -15.34 12.95 1.69
N TYR A 101 -14.03 12.79 1.56
CA TYR A 101 -13.35 11.53 1.84
C TYR A 101 -12.15 11.79 2.75
N ASP A 102 -12.14 11.15 3.92
CA ASP A 102 -11.05 11.27 4.90
C ASP A 102 -10.72 12.74 5.24
N GLY A 103 -11.77 13.56 5.40
CA GLY A 103 -11.65 15.00 5.66
C GLY A 103 -11.29 15.86 4.45
N THR A 104 -10.96 15.27 3.29
CA THR A 104 -10.73 16.00 2.04
C THR A 104 -12.06 16.29 1.37
N THR A 105 -12.33 17.56 1.09
CA THR A 105 -13.52 17.99 0.37
C THR A 105 -13.32 17.80 -1.13
N GLY A 106 -14.31 17.17 -1.78
CA GLY A 106 -14.38 17.02 -3.21
C GLY A 106 -14.72 18.29 -3.96
N ASN A 107 -14.79 18.16 -5.27
CA ASN A 107 -15.36 19.20 -6.12
C ASN A 107 -16.90 19.16 -6.04
N GLY A 108 -17.55 20.16 -6.63
CA GLY A 108 -19.01 20.21 -6.74
C GLY A 108 -19.63 19.15 -7.67
N SER A 109 -18.83 18.27 -8.29
CA SER A 109 -19.32 17.15 -9.10
C SER A 109 -19.42 15.83 -8.31
N GLY A 110 -19.33 15.88 -6.98
CA GLY A 110 -19.36 14.69 -6.13
C GLY A 110 -18.12 13.81 -6.30
N SER A 111 -17.02 14.36 -6.81
CA SER A 111 -15.75 13.66 -6.96
C SER A 111 -14.71 14.16 -5.97
N VAL A 112 -13.96 13.25 -5.37
CA VAL A 112 -12.80 13.58 -4.51
C VAL A 112 -11.68 12.59 -4.76
N SER A 113 -10.44 13.09 -4.73
CA SER A 113 -9.23 12.27 -4.88
C SER A 113 -8.30 12.52 -3.71
N VAL A 114 -7.85 11.43 -3.06
CA VAL A 114 -6.90 11.47 -1.96
C VAL A 114 -5.71 10.60 -2.29
N THR A 115 -4.53 11.15 -2.11
CA THR A 115 -3.27 10.44 -2.38
C THR A 115 -2.58 10.05 -1.08
N ARG A 116 -2.18 8.77 -0.99
CA ARG A 116 -1.25 8.28 0.02
C ARG A 116 0.14 8.18 -0.58
N SER A 117 1.15 8.54 0.20
CA SER A 117 2.55 8.56 -0.23
C SER A 117 3.30 7.26 0.05
N LYS A 118 2.68 6.30 0.74
CA LYS A 118 3.30 5.05 1.16
C LYS A 118 2.28 3.91 1.26
N ALA A 119 2.79 2.68 1.32
CA ALA A 119 2.00 1.50 1.64
C ALA A 119 1.26 1.69 2.96
N THR A 120 0.00 1.26 3.01
CA THR A 120 -0.87 1.40 4.18
C THR A 120 -1.74 0.15 4.30
N PHE A 121 -1.96 -0.31 5.52
CA PHE A 121 -2.73 -1.51 5.82
C PHE A 121 -3.82 -1.18 6.84
N ALA A 122 -5.02 -1.69 6.59
CA ALA A 122 -6.21 -1.51 7.41
C ALA A 122 -6.48 -0.04 7.79
N LYS A 123 -6.22 0.91 6.87
CA LYS A 123 -6.57 2.30 7.14
C LYS A 123 -8.06 2.48 6.95
N THR A 124 -8.73 2.91 8.01
CA THR A 124 -10.12 3.36 7.92
C THR A 124 -10.19 4.82 7.48
N ALA A 125 -11.16 5.13 6.62
CA ALA A 125 -11.49 6.46 6.15
C ALA A 125 -13.01 6.66 6.18
N ALA A 126 -13.47 7.85 6.54
CA ALA A 126 -14.88 8.20 6.50
C ALA A 126 -15.27 8.75 5.11
N VAL A 127 -16.47 8.39 4.65
CA VAL A 127 -17.15 9.02 3.51
C VAL A 127 -18.28 9.87 4.07
N ALA A 128 -18.32 11.15 3.72
CA ALA A 128 -19.34 12.07 4.16
C ALA A 128 -19.86 12.95 3.02
N VAL A 129 -21.02 13.55 3.22
CA VAL A 129 -21.61 14.51 2.28
C VAL A 129 -22.04 15.79 2.98
N THR A 130 -22.06 16.88 2.23
CA THR A 130 -22.68 18.15 2.63
C THR A 130 -23.75 18.50 1.61
N ILE A 131 -24.94 18.85 2.09
CA ILE A 131 -26.12 19.20 1.29
C ILE A 131 -26.61 20.56 1.79
N ALA A 132 -26.79 21.52 0.88
CA ALA A 132 -27.46 22.77 1.22
C ALA A 132 -28.97 22.50 1.33
N GLY A 133 -29.56 22.82 2.47
CA GLY A 133 -31.00 22.69 2.68
C GLY A 133 -31.80 23.58 1.73
N ASN A 134 -32.93 23.07 1.26
CA ASN A 134 -33.87 23.84 0.45
C ASN A 134 -35.31 23.49 0.85
N ALA A 135 -36.00 24.44 1.49
CA ALA A 135 -37.40 24.29 1.91
C ALA A 135 -38.39 24.07 0.74
N LYS A 136 -37.96 24.32 -0.51
CA LYS A 136 -38.75 24.11 -1.73
C LYS A 136 -38.36 22.85 -2.49
N THR A 137 -37.58 21.94 -1.89
CA THR A 137 -37.29 20.63 -2.48
C THR A 137 -38.59 19.87 -2.72
N ILE A 138 -38.79 19.40 -3.94
CA ILE A 138 -40.00 18.67 -4.33
C ILE A 138 -40.00 17.29 -3.69
N ALA A 139 -41.15 16.80 -3.25
CA ALA A 139 -41.26 15.48 -2.65
C ALA A 139 -40.85 14.37 -3.64
N GLY A 140 -40.08 13.39 -3.16
CA GLY A 140 -39.70 12.19 -3.92
C GLY A 140 -38.47 11.49 -3.33
N ASN A 141 -38.09 10.36 -3.92
CA ASN A 141 -36.96 9.55 -3.46
C ASN A 141 -35.71 9.93 -4.24
N TYR A 142 -34.82 10.67 -3.57
CA TYR A 142 -33.58 11.15 -4.15
C TYR A 142 -32.45 10.14 -3.92
N THR A 143 -31.80 9.70 -4.99
CA THR A 143 -30.73 8.68 -4.93
C THR A 143 -29.51 9.06 -5.76
N ASP A 144 -28.36 8.54 -5.35
CA ASP A 144 -27.12 8.53 -6.12
C ASP A 144 -26.27 7.34 -5.63
N THR A 145 -25.21 7.00 -6.35
CA THR A 145 -24.24 5.98 -5.96
C THR A 145 -22.84 6.57 -6.01
N LEU A 146 -22.10 6.44 -4.92
CA LEU A 146 -20.68 6.77 -4.87
C LEU A 146 -19.86 5.52 -5.11
N THR A 147 -18.99 5.56 -6.13
CA THR A 147 -18.02 4.49 -6.41
C THR A 147 -16.66 4.88 -5.85
N ILE A 148 -16.09 4.03 -5.01
CA ILE A 148 -14.75 4.18 -4.44
C ILE A 148 -13.79 3.30 -5.22
N THR A 149 -12.69 3.87 -5.70
CA THR A 149 -11.64 3.16 -6.43
C THR A 149 -10.29 3.41 -5.79
N ILE A 150 -9.49 2.35 -5.68
CA ILE A 150 -8.09 2.39 -5.24
C ILE A 150 -7.15 2.04 -6.39
N LYS A 151 -6.07 2.80 -6.53
CA LYS A 151 -5.05 2.56 -7.56
C LYS A 151 -3.64 2.77 -7.02
N ALA A 152 -2.80 1.75 -7.13
CA ALA A 152 -1.36 1.80 -6.87
C ALA A 152 -0.62 2.77 -7.82
N LYS A 153 0.62 3.18 -7.50
CA LYS A 153 1.37 4.22 -8.22
C LYS A 153 2.52 3.71 -9.09
#